data_AF-A0A412ST50-F1
#
_entry.id   AF-A0A412ST50-F1
#
_cell.length_a   1.000
_cell.length_b   1.000
_cell.length_c   1.000
_cell.angle_alpha   90.00
_cell.angle_beta   90.00
_cell.angle_gamma   90.00
#
_symmetry.space_group_name_H-M   'P 1'
#
loop_
_entity.id
_entity.type
_entity.pdbx_description
1 polymer ?
#
loop_
_entity_poly.entity_id
_entity_poly.type
_entity_poly.pdbx_seq_one_letter_code
_entity_poly.pdbx_strand_id
1 'polypeptide(L)'
;MFAENQINKDSVKILNQYLVEFMAAKRMDLICCCQSEIEFDLGAIDLPFEIECTNGKFKDISPNAKSNYQICISPHFAKIQSWFNGKIIFNHESLKSIIERMKTSVNYIIGTDVNGAPIASTVATDPYTPVFFDKKVQAYYNYQGCRIEELRIISPNFTLRCDNDHNDYVVVFLRDIQDLPYREQCIWKGFNITPDGRTFSKLFQKTIIEGKWNGVAQSIDFVFRDLYKTFVAKWEEKYGWKLFKSLNGIQAEYFNQICILNRDDYEALTDLVKYLSLLLQESLDLEMMEMIIPAKTEIKEKVVNGEKTKESTKEKPLSHLDRILETLNIEGYNFIVFLRNLQSLRSYMLHRNSKKLDKDKKRAFEYFGLNEDKSNSQSVSNNVLSLGATAISNMIKQL
;
A
#
# COMPACT_ATOMS: atom_id res chain seq x y z
N MET A 1 -5.56 23.75 14.05
CA MET A 1 -5.43 23.81 15.52
C MET A 1 -6.26 22.68 16.09
N PHE A 2 -5.63 21.65 16.64
CA PHE A 2 -6.36 20.55 17.27
C PHE A 2 -6.87 21.02 18.63
N ALA A 3 -8.18 20.93 18.87
CA ALA A 3 -8.75 21.22 20.18
C ALA A 3 -8.28 20.13 21.14
N GLU A 4 -7.45 20.48 22.12
CA GLU A 4 -6.95 19.53 23.13
C GLU A 4 -7.89 19.46 24.33
N ASN A 5 -7.94 18.30 24.98
CA ASN A 5 -8.61 18.15 26.27
C ASN A 5 -7.86 18.99 27.32
N GLN A 6 -8.56 19.82 28.07
CA GLN A 6 -7.96 20.71 29.08
C GLN A 6 -8.46 20.31 30.46
N ILE A 7 -7.53 20.14 31.40
CA ILE A 7 -7.84 19.88 32.80
C ILE A 7 -7.21 21.00 33.62
N ASN A 8 -8.07 21.76 34.29
CA ASN A 8 -7.67 22.78 35.24
C ASN A 8 -8.22 22.38 36.61
N LYS A 9 -7.76 23.06 37.67
CA LYS A 9 -8.17 22.76 39.05
C LYS A 9 -9.69 22.69 39.25
N ASP A 10 -10.42 23.54 38.53
CA ASP A 10 -11.87 23.73 38.72
C ASP A 10 -12.71 23.32 37.50
N SER A 11 -12.10 22.83 36.41
CA SER A 11 -12.86 22.42 35.22
C SER A 11 -12.13 21.39 34.35
N VAL A 12 -12.92 20.55 33.69
CA VAL A 12 -12.46 19.56 32.71
C VAL A 12 -13.20 19.80 31.39
N LYS A 13 -12.46 20.04 30.32
CA LYS A 13 -12.98 20.15 28.95
C LYS A 13 -12.53 18.93 28.17
N ILE A 14 -13.49 18.11 27.75
CA ILE A 14 -13.25 16.91 26.94
C ILE A 14 -13.96 17.10 25.62
N LEU A 15 -13.29 16.73 24.52
CA LEU A 15 -13.93 16.63 23.22
C LEU A 15 -15.09 15.63 23.25
N ASN A 16 -16.26 16.07 22.80
CA ASN A 16 -17.46 15.23 22.79
C ASN A 16 -17.21 13.88 22.07
N GLN A 17 -16.47 13.90 20.96
CA GLN A 17 -16.09 12.69 20.21
C GLN A 17 -15.34 11.67 21.08
N TYR A 18 -14.32 12.11 21.82
CA TYR A 18 -13.54 11.22 22.69
C TYR A 18 -14.40 10.60 23.79
N LEU A 19 -15.30 11.39 24.38
CA LEU A 19 -16.21 10.92 25.42
C LEU A 19 -17.15 9.83 24.88
N VAL A 20 -17.73 10.06 23.69
CA VAL A 20 -18.63 9.10 23.02
C VAL A 20 -17.90 7.81 22.63
N GLU A 21 -16.69 7.92 22.07
CA GLU A 21 -15.86 6.76 21.72
C GLU A 21 -15.44 5.95 22.95
N PHE A 22 -15.05 6.64 24.04
CA PHE A 22 -14.66 6.00 25.29
C PHE A 22 -15.83 5.24 25.92
N MET A 23 -17.00 5.88 26.01
CA MET A 23 -18.23 5.25 26.52
C MET A 23 -18.58 3.99 25.73
N ALA A 24 -18.49 4.04 24.40
CA ALA A 24 -18.76 2.90 23.53
C ALA A 24 -17.71 1.77 23.65
N ALA A 25 -16.43 2.11 23.71
CA ALA A 25 -15.35 1.15 23.84
C ALA A 25 -15.38 0.43 25.20
N LYS A 26 -15.77 1.14 26.27
CA LYS A 26 -15.91 0.58 27.62
C LYS A 26 -17.28 -0.02 27.89
N ARG A 27 -18.27 0.21 27.01
CA ARG A 27 -19.67 -0.17 27.21
C ARG A 27 -20.24 0.39 28.51
N MET A 28 -19.96 1.67 28.76
CA MET A 28 -20.33 2.36 30.00
C MET A 28 -21.17 3.60 29.70
N ASP A 29 -22.30 3.71 30.37
CA ASP A 29 -23.10 4.93 30.40
C ASP A 29 -22.45 5.97 31.30
N LEU A 30 -22.58 7.24 30.94
CA LEU A 30 -22.11 8.36 31.74
C LEU A 30 -23.28 9.01 32.46
N ILE A 31 -23.18 9.11 33.79
CA ILE A 31 -24.13 9.86 34.61
C ILE A 31 -23.48 11.16 35.04
N CYS A 32 -24.07 12.29 34.67
CA CYS A 32 -23.65 13.60 35.15
C CYS A 32 -24.61 14.05 36.25
N CYS A 33 -24.06 14.40 37.41
CA CYS A 33 -24.81 14.96 38.54
C CYS A 33 -24.32 16.37 38.81
N CYS A 34 -25.23 17.28 39.11
CA CYS A 34 -24.94 18.63 39.56
C CYS A 34 -25.82 18.98 40.75
N GLN A 35 -25.24 19.73 41.67
CA GLN A 35 -25.93 20.32 42.81
C GLN A 35 -25.47 21.75 42.93
N SER A 36 -26.41 22.67 43.11
CA SER A 36 -26.14 24.08 43.34
C SER A 36 -27.02 24.56 44.46
N GLU A 37 -26.42 25.25 45.43
CA GLU A 37 -27.11 25.85 46.55
C GLU A 37 -26.71 27.31 46.59
N ILE A 38 -27.69 28.20 46.49
CA ILE A 38 -27.44 29.64 46.43
C ILE A 38 -28.39 30.32 47.41
N GLU A 39 -27.83 31.20 48.23
CA GLU A 39 -28.56 32.14 49.06
C GLU A 39 -28.21 33.57 48.62
N PHE A 40 -29.21 34.39 48.35
CA PHE A 40 -28.99 35.80 47.99
C PHE A 40 -30.11 36.70 48.50
N ASP A 41 -29.77 37.99 48.64
CA ASP A 41 -30.67 39.02 49.16
C ASP A 41 -31.48 39.65 48.02
N LEU A 42 -32.80 39.63 48.14
CA LEU A 42 -33.73 40.11 47.10
C LEU A 42 -33.57 41.61 46.83
N GLY A 43 -33.16 42.38 47.84
CA GLY A 43 -32.97 43.83 47.70
C GLY A 43 -31.65 44.23 47.05
N ALA A 44 -30.73 43.28 46.84
CA ALA A 44 -29.36 43.55 46.41
C ALA A 44 -29.11 43.31 44.91
N ILE A 45 -30.06 42.69 44.19
CA ILE A 45 -29.89 42.25 42.80
C ILE A 45 -31.15 42.53 42.01
N ASP A 46 -31.02 43.20 40.86
CA ASP A 46 -32.10 43.34 39.89
C ASP A 46 -32.13 42.10 38.98
N LEU A 47 -33.25 41.37 38.97
CA LEU A 47 -33.38 40.10 38.26
C LEU A 47 -34.17 40.30 36.96
N PRO A 48 -33.65 39.87 35.80
CA PRO A 48 -34.30 40.08 34.50
C PRO A 48 -35.47 39.11 34.23
N PHE A 49 -35.92 38.35 35.24
CA PHE A 49 -36.97 37.35 35.14
C PHE A 49 -37.74 37.21 36.45
N GLU A 50 -38.97 36.71 36.38
CA GLU A 50 -39.78 36.40 37.55
C GLU A 50 -39.33 35.09 38.21
N ILE A 51 -39.32 35.07 39.54
CA ILE A 51 -39.03 33.86 40.33
C ILE A 51 -40.34 33.24 40.83
N GLU A 52 -40.60 32.00 40.42
CA GLU A 52 -41.68 31.20 40.98
C GLU A 52 -41.21 30.49 42.27
N CYS A 53 -41.71 30.94 43.43
CA CYS A 53 -41.37 30.32 44.71
C CYS A 53 -42.06 28.97 44.88
N THR A 54 -41.28 27.95 45.22
CA THR A 54 -41.77 26.58 45.47
C THR A 54 -42.10 26.31 46.94
N ASN A 55 -41.85 27.27 47.84
CA ASN A 55 -42.14 27.23 49.27
C ASN A 55 -41.59 25.97 49.98
N GLY A 56 -40.33 25.64 49.68
CA GLY A 56 -39.63 24.51 50.32
C GLY A 56 -39.95 23.14 49.72
N LYS A 57 -40.70 23.06 48.61
CA LYS A 57 -40.97 21.81 47.90
C LYS A 57 -40.15 21.72 46.62
N PHE A 58 -39.51 20.58 46.38
CA PHE A 58 -38.85 20.34 45.10
C PHE A 58 -39.88 20.22 43.97
N LYS A 59 -39.68 21.01 42.92
CA LYS A 59 -40.43 20.98 41.66
C LYS A 59 -39.56 20.30 40.59
N ASP A 60 -40.16 19.32 39.91
CA ASP A 60 -39.53 18.68 38.76
C ASP A 60 -39.57 19.62 37.55
N ILE A 61 -38.40 19.88 36.98
CA ILE A 61 -38.19 20.73 35.79
C ILE A 61 -37.43 19.96 34.70
N SER A 62 -37.50 18.63 34.72
CA SER A 62 -36.80 17.76 33.79
C SER A 62 -37.25 18.00 32.34
N PRO A 63 -36.32 18.29 31.40
CA PRO A 63 -36.68 18.53 30.01
C PRO A 63 -37.08 17.24 29.26
N ASN A 64 -36.69 16.06 29.76
CA ASN A 64 -37.02 14.77 29.16
C ASN A 64 -36.85 13.61 30.17
N ALA A 65 -37.27 12.41 29.78
CA ALA A 65 -37.23 11.21 30.62
C ALA A 65 -35.82 10.69 30.97
N LYS A 66 -34.75 11.20 30.35
CA LYS A 66 -33.35 10.83 30.63
C LYS A 66 -32.66 11.78 31.62
N SER A 67 -33.39 12.81 32.05
CA SER A 67 -32.95 13.80 33.02
C SER A 67 -33.87 13.78 34.24
N ASN A 68 -33.30 14.06 35.40
CA ASN A 68 -34.03 14.34 36.63
C ASN A 68 -33.47 15.64 37.21
N TYR A 69 -34.16 16.75 36.94
CA TYR A 69 -33.81 18.07 37.41
C TYR A 69 -34.87 18.55 38.39
N GLN A 70 -34.44 18.85 39.61
CA GLN A 70 -35.29 19.32 40.69
C GLN A 70 -34.81 20.69 41.14
N ILE A 71 -35.74 21.61 41.29
CA ILE A 71 -35.47 22.93 41.83
C ILE A 71 -36.36 23.19 43.04
N CYS A 72 -35.79 23.77 44.08
CA CYS A 72 -36.51 24.26 45.25
C CYS A 72 -36.06 25.69 45.49
N ILE A 73 -37.00 26.63 45.37
CA ILE A 73 -36.82 28.04 45.69
C ILE A 73 -37.72 28.35 46.88
N SER A 74 -37.15 28.86 47.97
CA SER A 74 -37.90 29.24 49.17
C SER A 74 -37.50 30.64 49.63
N PRO A 75 -38.48 31.52 49.92
CA PRO A 75 -38.20 32.75 50.64
C PRO A 75 -37.86 32.43 52.10
N HIS A 76 -36.85 33.11 52.64
CA HIS A 76 -36.48 33.07 54.05
C HIS A 76 -36.20 34.49 54.54
N PHE A 77 -37.19 35.11 55.19
CA PHE A 77 -37.17 36.53 55.56
C PHE A 77 -36.88 37.44 54.35
N ALA A 78 -35.79 38.23 54.38
CA ALA A 78 -35.37 39.12 53.29
C ALA A 78 -34.57 38.41 52.18
N LYS A 79 -34.33 37.10 52.30
CA LYS A 79 -33.48 36.33 51.38
C LYS A 79 -34.25 35.28 50.60
N ILE A 80 -33.70 34.88 49.46
CA ILE A 80 -34.12 33.68 48.73
C ILE A 80 -33.02 32.62 48.86
N GLN A 81 -33.45 31.39 49.14
CA GLN A 81 -32.62 30.20 49.05
C GLN A 81 -33.08 29.35 47.86
N SER A 82 -32.13 28.90 47.06
CA SER A 82 -32.35 28.04 45.89
C SER A 82 -31.48 26.81 45.97
N TRP A 83 -32.10 25.64 45.85
CA TRP A 83 -31.45 24.35 45.66
C TRP A 83 -31.80 23.83 44.28
N PHE A 84 -30.78 23.54 43.49
CA PHE A 84 -30.91 22.86 42.22
C PHE A 84 -30.15 21.54 42.27
N ASN A 85 -30.86 20.44 42.01
CA ASN A 85 -30.31 19.10 41.93
C ASN A 85 -30.60 18.54 40.55
N GLY A 86 -29.55 18.27 39.77
CA GLY A 86 -29.68 17.74 38.42
C GLY A 86 -28.96 16.42 38.24
N LYS A 87 -29.60 15.49 37.54
CA LYS A 87 -28.99 14.25 37.03
C LYS A 87 -29.37 14.06 35.57
N ILE A 88 -28.41 13.66 34.73
CA ILE A 88 -28.67 13.26 33.35
C ILE A 88 -27.84 12.03 33.00
N ILE A 89 -28.43 11.12 32.22
CA ILE A 89 -27.79 9.89 31.76
C ILE A 89 -27.50 10.00 30.26
N PHE A 90 -26.24 9.82 29.90
CA PHE A 90 -25.79 9.61 28.53
C PHE A 90 -25.54 8.12 28.32
N ASN A 91 -26.40 7.48 27.54
CA ASN A 91 -26.23 6.08 27.23
C ASN A 91 -25.12 5.90 26.20
N HIS A 92 -24.28 4.89 26.37
CA HIS A 92 -23.33 4.51 25.34
C HIS A 92 -24.05 3.91 24.13
N GLU A 93 -23.49 4.15 22.96
CA GLU A 93 -23.92 3.52 21.72
C GLU A 93 -22.94 2.44 21.29
N SER A 94 -23.34 1.61 20.32
CA SER A 94 -22.42 0.61 19.78
C SER A 94 -21.28 1.28 19.00
N LEU A 95 -20.07 0.75 19.14
CA LEU A 95 -18.91 1.14 18.33
C LEU A 95 -19.22 1.09 16.83
N LYS A 96 -20.00 0.09 16.39
CA LYS A 96 -20.45 -0.03 15.00
C LYS A 96 -21.28 1.17 14.54
N SER A 97 -22.25 1.60 15.34
CA SER A 97 -23.12 2.75 15.03
C SER A 97 -22.36 4.09 15.03
N ILE A 98 -21.36 4.22 15.89
CA ILE A 98 -20.45 5.38 15.89
C ILE A 98 -19.62 5.38 14.61
N ILE A 99 -19.00 4.25 14.27
CA ILE A 99 -18.21 4.08 13.04
C ILE A 99 -19.08 4.35 11.81
N GLU A 100 -20.32 3.86 11.76
CA GLU A 100 -21.24 4.09 10.65
C GLU A 100 -21.62 5.56 10.48
N ARG A 101 -21.83 6.31 11.57
CA ARG A 101 -22.05 7.78 11.48
C ARG A 101 -20.79 8.55 11.11
N MET A 102 -19.62 8.03 11.50
CA MET A 102 -18.32 8.58 11.12
C MET A 102 -17.89 8.19 9.71
N LYS A 103 -18.51 7.17 9.09
CA LYS A 103 -18.33 6.85 7.67
C LYS A 103 -18.98 7.95 6.82
N THR A 104 -18.32 9.11 6.74
CA THR A 104 -18.40 9.93 5.54
C THR A 104 -17.76 9.12 4.43
N SER A 105 -18.55 8.38 3.66
CA SER A 105 -18.07 7.70 2.47
C SER A 105 -17.48 8.75 1.54
N VAL A 106 -16.25 8.52 1.10
CA VAL A 106 -15.64 9.42 0.14
C VAL A 106 -16.37 9.27 -1.20
N ASN A 107 -16.81 10.38 -1.78
CA ASN A 107 -17.38 10.37 -3.12
C ASN A 107 -16.27 10.36 -4.17
N TYR A 108 -16.45 9.56 -5.22
CA TYR A 108 -15.51 9.41 -6.33
C TYR A 108 -16.13 9.88 -7.63
N ILE A 109 -15.34 10.42 -8.54
CA ILE A 109 -15.69 10.70 -9.92
C ILE A 109 -16.04 9.39 -10.61
N ILE A 110 -17.26 9.32 -11.15
CA ILE A 110 -17.82 8.15 -11.84
C ILE A 110 -18.19 8.45 -13.31
N GLY A 111 -18.06 9.71 -13.73
CA GLY A 111 -18.42 10.15 -15.07
C GLY A 111 -18.16 11.63 -15.27
N THR A 112 -18.56 12.13 -16.43
CA THR A 112 -18.56 13.54 -16.78
C THR A 112 -19.93 13.93 -17.31
N ASP A 113 -20.36 15.16 -17.03
CA ASP A 113 -21.59 15.70 -17.60
C ASP A 113 -21.39 16.16 -19.06
N VAL A 114 -22.47 16.66 -19.68
CA VAL A 114 -22.45 17.15 -21.07
C VAL A 114 -21.47 18.32 -21.31
N ASN A 115 -21.04 19.01 -20.25
CA ASN A 115 -20.08 20.11 -20.31
C ASN A 115 -18.65 19.65 -19.94
N GLY A 116 -18.44 18.36 -19.66
CA GLY A 116 -17.18 17.80 -19.23
C GLY A 116 -16.88 17.97 -17.73
N ALA A 117 -17.83 18.44 -16.92
CA ALA A 117 -17.63 18.55 -15.48
C ALA A 117 -17.71 17.17 -14.80
N PRO A 118 -16.83 16.85 -13.83
CA PRO A 118 -16.86 15.56 -13.15
C PRO A 118 -18.16 15.33 -12.38
N ILE A 119 -18.77 14.16 -12.56
CA ILE A 119 -19.91 13.67 -11.78
C ILE A 119 -19.38 12.78 -10.66
N ALA A 120 -19.69 13.14 -9.41
CA ALA A 120 -19.32 12.36 -8.24
C ALA A 120 -20.39 11.33 -7.87
N SER A 121 -19.95 10.20 -7.29
CA SER A 121 -20.81 9.17 -6.73
C SER A 121 -21.64 9.72 -5.58
N THR A 122 -22.83 9.15 -5.42
CA THR A 122 -23.73 9.42 -4.29
C THR A 122 -24.13 8.12 -3.64
N VAL A 123 -24.91 8.19 -2.56
CA VAL A 123 -25.47 7.01 -1.87
C VAL A 123 -26.36 6.16 -2.79
N ALA A 124 -26.92 6.76 -3.85
CA ALA A 124 -27.78 6.07 -4.81
C ALA A 124 -27.01 5.49 -6.02
N THR A 125 -25.70 5.74 -6.13
CA THR A 125 -24.88 5.21 -7.23
C THR A 125 -24.76 3.70 -7.12
N ASP A 126 -24.86 3.00 -8.25
CA ASP A 126 -24.72 1.54 -8.30
C ASP A 126 -23.37 1.11 -7.67
N PRO A 127 -23.37 0.19 -6.68
CA PRO A 127 -22.16 -0.30 -6.04
C PRO A 127 -21.13 -0.92 -7.00
N TYR A 128 -21.58 -1.41 -8.16
CA TYR A 128 -20.73 -2.00 -9.20
C TYR A 128 -20.34 -0.99 -10.29
N THR A 129 -20.53 0.30 -10.04
CA THR A 129 -19.99 1.36 -10.90
C THR A 129 -18.46 1.28 -10.89
N PRO A 130 -17.79 1.16 -12.05
CA PRO A 130 -16.33 1.20 -12.12
C PRO A 130 -15.83 2.62 -11.81
N VAL A 131 -14.85 2.69 -10.92
CA VAL A 131 -14.14 3.92 -10.56
C VAL A 131 -12.70 3.79 -11.01
N PHE A 132 -12.21 4.83 -11.67
CA PHE A 132 -10.89 4.84 -12.30
C PHE A 132 -9.90 5.66 -11.49
N PHE A 133 -8.67 5.18 -11.42
CA PHE A 133 -7.58 5.79 -10.67
C PHE A 133 -6.31 5.82 -11.51
N ASP A 134 -5.53 6.89 -11.40
CA ASP A 134 -4.18 6.98 -11.99
C ASP A 134 -3.32 5.83 -11.45
N LYS A 135 -2.56 5.16 -12.35
CA LYS A 135 -1.71 4.01 -12.02
C LYS A 135 -0.73 4.29 -10.87
N LYS A 136 -0.36 5.55 -10.63
CA LYS A 136 0.49 5.97 -9.50
C LYS A 136 -0.02 5.49 -8.14
N VAL A 137 -1.31 5.20 -7.98
CA VAL A 137 -1.83 4.58 -6.74
C VAL A 137 -1.18 3.22 -6.45
N GLN A 138 -0.90 2.42 -7.48
CA GLN A 138 -0.18 1.16 -7.35
C GLN A 138 1.26 1.39 -6.87
N ALA A 139 1.94 2.41 -7.42
CA ALA A 139 3.31 2.76 -7.01
C ALA A 139 3.35 3.25 -5.56
N TYR A 140 2.35 4.01 -5.12
CA TYR A 140 2.22 4.45 -3.73
C TYR A 140 2.21 3.25 -2.76
N TYR A 141 1.41 2.23 -3.06
CA TYR A 141 1.34 1.03 -2.22
C TYR A 141 2.59 0.14 -2.36
N ASN A 142 3.16 0.01 -3.55
CA ASN A 142 4.40 -0.74 -3.75
C ASN A 142 5.56 -0.15 -2.91
N TYR A 143 5.68 1.19 -2.88
CA TYR A 143 6.69 1.89 -2.05
C TYR A 143 6.51 1.65 -0.55
N GLN A 144 5.28 1.38 -0.10
CA GLN A 144 5.00 1.02 1.30
C GLN A 144 5.24 -0.48 1.58
N GLY A 145 5.78 -1.24 0.63
CA GLY A 145 5.98 -2.68 0.75
C GLY A 145 4.69 -3.49 0.70
N CYS A 146 3.60 -2.92 0.17
CA CYS A 146 2.38 -3.69 -0.08
C CYS A 146 2.60 -4.66 -1.24
N ARG A 147 1.90 -5.80 -1.22
CA ARG A 147 1.97 -6.79 -2.28
C ARG A 147 1.03 -6.40 -3.41
N ILE A 148 1.58 -6.29 -4.61
CA ILE A 148 0.82 -6.01 -5.83
C ILE A 148 0.70 -7.30 -6.62
N GLU A 149 -0.49 -7.89 -6.63
CA GLU A 149 -0.80 -9.13 -7.36
C GLU A 149 -1.73 -8.83 -8.53
N GLU A 150 -1.89 -9.77 -9.45
CA GLU A 150 -2.88 -9.67 -10.50
C GLU A 150 -4.27 -9.49 -9.87
N LEU A 151 -5.00 -8.48 -10.33
CA LEU A 151 -6.39 -8.20 -9.92
C LEU A 151 -6.56 -7.80 -8.44
N ARG A 152 -5.46 -7.47 -7.73
CA ARG A 152 -5.52 -7.21 -6.28
C ARG A 152 -4.33 -6.40 -5.75
N ILE A 153 -4.61 -5.53 -4.79
CA ILE A 153 -3.59 -4.88 -3.93
C ILE A 153 -3.80 -5.35 -2.49
N ILE A 154 -2.73 -5.85 -1.86
CA ILE A 154 -2.74 -6.37 -0.50
C ILE A 154 -1.81 -5.54 0.37
N SER A 155 -2.39 -4.91 1.40
CA SER A 155 -1.64 -4.26 2.48
C SER A 155 -1.82 -5.04 3.78
N PRO A 156 -1.07 -4.71 4.85
CA PRO A 156 -1.32 -5.27 6.18
C PRO A 156 -2.73 -5.02 6.72
N ASN A 157 -3.42 -3.99 6.22
CA ASN A 157 -4.70 -3.51 6.76
C ASN A 157 -5.91 -3.81 5.87
N PHE A 158 -5.70 -4.09 4.58
CA PHE A 158 -6.78 -4.34 3.64
C PHE A 158 -6.32 -5.23 2.48
N THR A 159 -7.31 -5.84 1.83
CA THR A 159 -7.15 -6.47 0.53
C THR A 159 -8.19 -5.87 -0.39
N LEU A 160 -7.74 -5.25 -1.48
CA LEU A 160 -8.61 -4.60 -2.45
C LEU A 160 -8.55 -5.38 -3.76
N ARG A 161 -9.69 -5.88 -4.23
CA ARG A 161 -9.81 -6.38 -5.61
C ARG A 161 -9.84 -5.17 -6.54
N CYS A 162 -9.00 -5.18 -7.57
CA CYS A 162 -8.93 -4.08 -8.52
C CYS A 162 -8.36 -4.56 -9.85
N ASP A 163 -8.84 -4.02 -10.96
CA ASP A 163 -8.18 -4.20 -12.25
C ASP A 163 -6.91 -3.35 -12.30
N ASN A 164 -5.76 -4.00 -12.19
CA ASN A 164 -4.45 -3.35 -12.25
C ASN A 164 -3.62 -3.84 -13.45
N ASP A 165 -4.24 -4.41 -14.47
CA ASP A 165 -3.51 -4.93 -15.65
C ASP A 165 -3.29 -3.86 -16.73
N HIS A 166 -4.02 -2.74 -16.67
CA HIS A 166 -3.77 -1.58 -17.52
C HIS A 166 -2.45 -0.88 -17.17
N ASN A 167 -1.80 -0.29 -18.18
CA ASN A 167 -0.56 0.45 -18.01
C ASN A 167 -0.76 1.82 -17.33
N ASP A 168 -1.89 2.48 -17.58
CA ASP A 168 -2.05 3.91 -17.23
C ASP A 168 -3.03 4.14 -16.06
N TYR A 169 -3.84 3.14 -15.71
CA TYR A 169 -4.86 3.29 -14.66
C TYR A 169 -5.16 1.98 -13.94
N VAL A 170 -5.84 2.11 -12.80
CA VAL A 170 -6.43 1.03 -12.01
C VAL A 170 -7.94 1.22 -11.95
N VAL A 171 -8.71 0.14 -12.06
CA VAL A 171 -10.18 0.17 -11.94
C VAL A 171 -10.61 -0.57 -10.69
N VAL A 172 -11.55 0.00 -9.94
CA VAL A 172 -12.11 -0.61 -8.74
C VAL A 172 -13.61 -0.44 -8.77
N PHE A 173 -14.38 -1.42 -8.32
CA PHE A 173 -15.82 -1.20 -8.11
C PHE A 173 -16.04 -0.22 -6.95
N LEU A 174 -17.02 0.67 -7.10
CA LEU A 174 -17.33 1.70 -6.11
C LEU A 174 -17.53 1.11 -4.70
N ARG A 175 -18.17 -0.05 -4.61
CA ARG A 175 -18.38 -0.74 -3.33
C ARG A 175 -17.08 -1.15 -2.66
N ASP A 176 -16.17 -1.77 -3.42
CA ASP A 176 -14.91 -2.29 -2.90
C ASP A 176 -14.03 -1.15 -2.36
N ILE A 177 -14.02 0.00 -3.05
CA ILE A 177 -13.27 1.17 -2.56
C ILE A 177 -13.93 1.82 -1.33
N GLN A 178 -15.26 1.87 -1.27
CA GLN A 178 -15.99 2.42 -0.12
C GLN A 178 -15.90 1.55 1.15
N ASP A 179 -15.53 0.28 1.02
CA ASP A 179 -15.32 -0.63 2.14
C ASP A 179 -13.89 -0.53 2.73
N LEU A 180 -12.97 0.24 2.09
CA LEU A 180 -11.66 0.53 2.65
C LEU A 180 -11.73 1.40 3.92
N PRO A 181 -10.70 1.38 4.80
CA PRO A 181 -10.59 2.36 5.88
C PRO A 181 -10.64 3.80 5.34
N TYR A 182 -11.26 4.71 6.08
CA TYR A 182 -11.50 6.10 5.62
C TYR A 182 -10.22 6.81 5.14
N ARG A 183 -9.10 6.61 5.83
CA ARG A 183 -7.80 7.14 5.40
C ARG A 183 -7.41 6.66 4.00
N GLU A 184 -7.57 5.37 3.74
CA GLU A 184 -7.28 4.78 2.43
C GLU A 184 -8.25 5.32 1.38
N GLN A 185 -9.54 5.44 1.70
CA GLN A 185 -10.50 6.08 0.80
C GLN A 185 -10.06 7.48 0.34
N CYS A 186 -9.57 8.30 1.28
CA CYS A 186 -9.03 9.63 0.98
C CYS A 186 -7.78 9.58 0.10
N ILE A 187 -6.87 8.64 0.35
CA ILE A 187 -5.67 8.45 -0.49
C ILE A 187 -6.09 8.12 -1.92
N TRP A 188 -6.95 7.12 -2.10
CA TRP A 188 -7.47 6.73 -3.41
C TRP A 188 -8.20 7.87 -4.11
N LYS A 189 -8.94 8.72 -3.37
CA LYS A 189 -9.59 9.91 -3.93
C LYS A 189 -8.58 10.86 -4.58
N GLY A 190 -7.38 10.99 -4.02
CA GLY A 190 -6.30 11.80 -4.58
C GLY A 190 -5.80 11.28 -5.94
N PHE A 191 -6.02 10.00 -6.26
CA PHE A 191 -5.67 9.39 -7.54
C PHE A 191 -6.87 9.19 -8.46
N ASN A 192 -8.08 9.58 -8.06
CA ASN A 192 -9.28 9.32 -8.84
C ASN A 192 -9.33 10.20 -10.09
N ILE A 193 -9.56 9.56 -11.22
CA ILE A 193 -9.61 10.18 -12.55
C ILE A 193 -10.97 9.95 -13.20
N THR A 194 -11.30 10.77 -14.19
CA THR A 194 -12.50 10.61 -15.00
C THR A 194 -12.44 9.31 -15.82
N PRO A 195 -13.58 8.65 -16.11
CA PRO A 195 -13.57 7.46 -16.94
C PRO A 195 -13.05 7.68 -18.36
N ASP A 196 -13.35 8.80 -19.04
CA ASP A 196 -12.93 9.17 -20.41
C ASP A 196 -12.87 8.00 -21.43
N GLY A 197 -13.87 7.11 -21.43
CA GLY A 197 -13.91 5.96 -22.34
C GLY A 197 -12.98 4.80 -21.97
N ARG A 198 -12.35 4.83 -20.79
CA ARG A 198 -11.60 3.72 -20.21
C ARG A 198 -12.55 2.55 -19.92
N THR A 199 -11.99 1.33 -20.00
CA THR A 199 -12.72 0.08 -19.84
C THR A 199 -11.96 -0.85 -18.90
N PHE A 200 -12.51 -2.02 -18.62
CA PHE A 200 -11.75 -3.09 -17.97
C PHE A 200 -10.73 -3.71 -18.92
N SER A 201 -9.68 -4.26 -18.35
CA SER A 201 -8.63 -5.00 -19.03
C SER A 201 -9.19 -6.33 -19.53
N LYS A 202 -8.51 -6.91 -20.51
CA LYS A 202 -8.88 -8.25 -21.00
C LYS A 202 -8.80 -9.30 -19.89
N LEU A 203 -7.83 -9.16 -18.98
CA LEU A 203 -7.69 -10.04 -17.82
C LEU A 203 -8.93 -9.94 -16.92
N PHE A 204 -9.30 -8.72 -16.49
CA PHE A 204 -10.42 -8.52 -15.58
C PHE A 204 -11.76 -8.90 -16.23
N GLN A 205 -11.97 -8.51 -17.49
CA GLN A 205 -13.16 -8.88 -18.25
C GLN A 205 -13.33 -10.41 -18.32
N LYS A 206 -12.28 -11.13 -18.69
CA LYS A 206 -12.33 -12.59 -18.82
C LYS A 206 -12.50 -13.29 -17.47
N THR A 207 -11.79 -12.85 -16.43
CA THR A 207 -11.76 -13.55 -15.14
C THR A 207 -12.92 -13.17 -14.24
N ILE A 208 -13.15 -11.87 -14.02
CA ILE A 208 -14.11 -11.36 -13.04
C ILE A 208 -15.51 -11.22 -13.65
N ILE A 209 -15.61 -10.68 -14.88
CA ILE A 209 -16.92 -10.44 -15.50
C ILE A 209 -17.47 -11.73 -16.15
N GLU A 210 -16.64 -12.47 -16.89
CA GLU A 210 -17.06 -13.69 -17.59
C GLU A 210 -16.88 -14.99 -16.77
N GLY A 211 -16.19 -14.94 -15.63
CA GLY A 211 -15.95 -16.11 -14.78
C GLY A 211 -14.95 -17.13 -15.34
N LYS A 212 -14.11 -16.75 -16.32
CA LYS A 212 -13.09 -17.62 -16.93
C LYS A 212 -11.73 -17.40 -16.25
N TRP A 213 -11.45 -18.20 -15.22
CA TRP A 213 -10.26 -18.05 -14.36
C TRP A 213 -8.90 -18.28 -15.04
N ASN A 214 -8.86 -18.73 -16.30
CA ASN A 214 -7.63 -18.86 -17.09
C ASN A 214 -7.29 -17.59 -17.90
N GLY A 215 -7.59 -16.42 -17.35
CA GLY A 215 -7.13 -15.16 -17.91
C GLY A 215 -5.62 -15.03 -17.81
N VAL A 216 -5.02 -14.35 -18.77
CA VAL A 216 -3.57 -14.10 -18.80
C VAL A 216 -3.37 -12.61 -18.67
N ALA A 217 -2.53 -12.21 -17.71
CA ALA A 217 -2.17 -10.81 -17.51
C ALA A 217 -1.42 -10.26 -18.72
N GLN A 218 -1.59 -8.96 -18.98
CA GLN A 218 -0.94 -8.26 -20.08
C GLN A 218 0.15 -7.32 -19.58
N SER A 219 0.06 -6.83 -18.33
CA SER A 219 1.11 -5.99 -17.76
C SER A 219 2.41 -6.77 -17.61
N ILE A 220 3.52 -6.17 -18.02
CA ILE A 220 4.77 -6.91 -18.21
C ILE A 220 5.39 -7.40 -16.90
N ASP A 221 5.12 -6.75 -15.78
CA ASP A 221 5.54 -7.20 -14.45
C ASP A 221 4.82 -8.48 -14.02
N PHE A 222 3.53 -8.60 -14.28
CA PHE A 222 2.78 -9.85 -14.08
C PHE A 222 3.26 -10.94 -15.03
N VAL A 223 3.40 -10.62 -16.33
CA VAL A 223 3.90 -11.58 -17.35
C VAL A 223 5.29 -12.10 -16.98
N PHE A 224 6.20 -11.22 -16.57
CA PHE A 224 7.54 -11.61 -16.13
C PHE A 224 7.49 -12.55 -14.93
N ARG A 225 6.67 -12.22 -13.91
CA ARG A 225 6.53 -13.03 -12.69
C ARG A 225 5.95 -14.41 -12.98
N ASP A 226 4.95 -14.50 -13.85
CA ASP A 226 4.36 -15.77 -14.28
C ASP A 226 5.35 -16.62 -15.07
N LEU A 227 6.09 -16.01 -16.02
CA LEU A 227 7.14 -16.69 -16.76
C LEU A 227 8.27 -17.18 -15.84
N TYR A 228 8.70 -16.37 -14.87
CA TYR A 228 9.70 -16.80 -13.90
C TYR A 228 9.24 -18.05 -13.12
N LYS A 229 8.02 -18.03 -12.56
CA LYS A 229 7.44 -19.19 -11.85
C LYS A 229 7.40 -20.42 -12.75
N THR A 230 6.93 -20.24 -13.98
CA THR A 230 6.84 -21.32 -14.98
C THR A 230 8.21 -21.89 -15.34
N PHE A 231 9.21 -21.03 -15.51
CA PHE A 231 10.59 -21.44 -15.80
C PHE A 231 11.20 -22.25 -14.67
N VAL A 232 11.09 -21.77 -13.43
CA VAL A 232 11.59 -22.48 -12.24
C VAL A 232 10.93 -23.86 -12.12
N ALA A 233 9.60 -23.91 -12.23
CA ALA A 233 8.85 -25.15 -12.12
C ALA A 233 9.23 -26.17 -13.20
N LYS A 234 9.25 -25.75 -14.48
CA LYS A 234 9.65 -26.61 -15.59
C LYS A 234 11.10 -27.07 -15.50
N TRP A 235 12.00 -26.21 -15.00
CA TRP A 235 13.40 -26.58 -14.82
C TRP A 235 13.53 -27.70 -13.78
N GLU A 236 12.90 -27.51 -12.63
CA GLU A 236 12.92 -28.49 -11.54
C GLU A 236 12.25 -29.81 -11.95
N GLU A 237 11.14 -29.75 -12.69
CA GLU A 237 10.48 -30.93 -13.25
C GLU A 237 11.40 -31.71 -14.20
N LYS A 238 12.11 -31.01 -15.10
CA LYS A 238 12.96 -31.64 -16.12
C LYS A 238 14.27 -32.19 -15.57
N TYR A 239 14.93 -31.46 -14.68
CA TYR A 239 16.28 -31.79 -14.22
C TYR A 239 16.34 -32.34 -12.79
N GLY A 240 15.26 -32.25 -12.01
CA GLY A 240 15.19 -32.77 -10.64
C GLY A 240 15.91 -31.92 -9.59
N TRP A 241 16.29 -30.69 -9.92
CA TRP A 241 16.93 -29.75 -8.98
C TRP A 241 16.56 -28.30 -9.32
N LYS A 242 16.75 -27.39 -8.36
CA LYS A 242 16.38 -25.98 -8.51
C LYS A 242 17.52 -25.15 -9.08
N LEU A 243 17.30 -24.53 -10.24
CA LEU A 243 18.28 -23.58 -10.81
C LEU A 243 18.52 -22.38 -9.88
N PHE A 244 17.46 -21.90 -9.23
CA PHE A 244 17.52 -20.81 -8.28
C PHE A 244 17.09 -21.28 -6.89
N LYS A 245 17.93 -21.04 -5.89
CA LYS A 245 17.62 -21.22 -4.47
C LYS A 245 16.46 -20.30 -4.08
N SER A 246 15.59 -20.79 -3.20
CA SER A 246 14.48 -20.00 -2.68
C SER A 246 14.98 -18.85 -1.80
N LEU A 247 14.42 -17.66 -1.99
CA LEU A 247 14.65 -16.51 -1.11
C LEU A 247 14.01 -16.77 0.27
N ASN A 248 14.63 -16.24 1.33
CA ASN A 248 14.17 -16.43 2.70
C ASN A 248 13.94 -15.10 3.43
N GLY A 249 13.19 -15.15 4.54
CA GLY A 249 12.88 -13.98 5.35
C GLY A 249 12.26 -12.84 4.54
N ILE A 250 12.76 -11.62 4.75
CA ILE A 250 12.30 -10.41 4.07
C ILE A 250 12.51 -10.48 2.55
N GLN A 251 13.53 -11.20 2.07
CA GLN A 251 13.83 -11.28 0.64
C GLN A 251 12.76 -12.05 -0.14
N ALA A 252 12.01 -12.95 0.51
CA ALA A 252 10.91 -13.68 -0.12
C ALA A 252 9.82 -12.73 -0.66
N GLU A 253 9.63 -11.58 -0.02
CA GLU A 253 8.65 -10.58 -0.45
C GLU A 253 9.11 -9.74 -1.66
N TYR A 254 10.41 -9.72 -1.99
CA TYR A 254 10.92 -8.95 -3.13
C TYR A 254 10.36 -9.44 -4.47
N PHE A 255 9.97 -10.71 -4.57
CA PHE A 255 9.27 -11.23 -5.75
C PHE A 255 7.98 -10.45 -6.02
N ASN A 256 7.23 -10.09 -4.97
CA ASN A 256 5.97 -9.35 -5.08
C ASN A 256 6.16 -7.85 -5.33
N GLN A 257 7.39 -7.35 -5.16
CA GLN A 257 7.76 -5.94 -5.38
C GLN A 257 8.33 -5.69 -6.78
N ILE A 258 8.49 -6.74 -7.59
CA ILE A 258 8.81 -6.63 -9.03
C ILE A 258 7.58 -6.08 -9.74
N CYS A 259 7.56 -4.76 -9.92
CA CYS A 259 6.51 -4.00 -10.59
C CYS A 259 7.13 -3.04 -11.62
N ILE A 260 6.35 -2.69 -12.65
CA ILE A 260 6.71 -1.55 -13.51
C ILE A 260 6.68 -0.25 -12.72
N LEU A 261 7.54 0.70 -13.10
CA LEU A 261 7.48 2.07 -12.57
C LEU A 261 6.35 2.85 -13.26
N ASN A 262 5.73 3.77 -12.51
CA ASN A 262 4.64 4.62 -13.00
C ASN A 262 5.06 6.09 -13.20
N ARG A 263 6.34 6.38 -12.98
CA ARG A 263 7.00 7.68 -13.20
C ARG A 263 8.51 7.46 -13.28
N ASP A 264 9.24 8.44 -13.78
CA ASP A 264 10.70 8.41 -13.75
C ASP A 264 11.21 8.56 -12.31
N ASP A 265 11.72 7.46 -11.78
CA ASP A 265 12.23 7.34 -10.41
C ASP A 265 13.45 6.42 -10.41
N TYR A 266 14.64 7.01 -10.39
CA TYR A 266 15.89 6.26 -10.52
C TYR A 266 16.17 5.37 -9.30
N GLU A 267 15.70 5.76 -8.11
CA GLU A 267 15.85 4.94 -6.90
C GLU A 267 14.95 3.70 -6.99
N ALA A 268 13.69 3.88 -7.38
CA ALA A 268 12.79 2.74 -7.61
C ALA A 268 13.29 1.80 -8.72
N LEU A 269 13.91 2.33 -9.78
CA LEU A 269 14.54 1.52 -10.82
C LEU A 269 15.74 0.73 -10.26
N THR A 270 16.54 1.37 -9.40
CA THR A 270 17.67 0.72 -8.74
C THR A 270 17.21 -0.45 -7.88
N ASP A 271 16.12 -0.29 -7.15
CA ASP A 271 15.52 -1.37 -6.36
C ASP A 271 14.99 -2.51 -7.24
N LEU A 272 14.31 -2.20 -8.36
CA LEU A 272 13.88 -3.22 -9.33
C LEU A 272 15.07 -4.04 -9.86
N VAL A 273 16.15 -3.37 -10.29
CA VAL A 273 17.37 -4.04 -10.79
C VAL A 273 18.02 -4.90 -9.70
N LYS A 274 18.02 -4.42 -8.46
CA LYS A 274 18.49 -5.17 -7.29
C LYS A 274 17.65 -6.44 -7.07
N TYR A 275 16.33 -6.35 -7.08
CA TYR A 275 15.45 -7.51 -6.91
C TYR A 275 15.65 -8.54 -8.03
N LEU A 276 15.68 -8.09 -9.29
CA LEU A 276 15.91 -8.98 -10.43
C LEU A 276 17.27 -9.68 -10.36
N SER A 277 18.32 -8.98 -9.95
CA SER A 277 19.65 -9.57 -9.80
C SER A 277 19.70 -10.58 -8.66
N LEU A 278 18.99 -10.30 -7.55
CA LEU A 278 18.86 -11.26 -6.46
C LEU A 278 18.18 -12.55 -6.97
N LEU A 279 17.04 -12.43 -7.66
CA LEU A 279 16.28 -13.57 -8.17
C LEU A 279 17.02 -14.38 -9.25
N LEU A 280 17.69 -13.70 -10.19
CA LEU A 280 18.20 -14.33 -11.41
C LEU A 280 19.70 -14.61 -11.42
N GLN A 281 20.45 -14.08 -10.45
CA GLN A 281 21.91 -14.23 -10.43
C GLN A 281 22.41 -14.67 -9.06
N GLU A 282 22.07 -13.95 -7.99
CA GLU A 282 22.56 -14.31 -6.65
C GLU A 282 21.88 -15.57 -6.11
N SER A 283 20.67 -15.87 -6.58
CA SER A 283 19.96 -17.09 -6.22
C SER A 283 20.43 -18.31 -7.01
N LEU A 284 21.33 -18.21 -7.99
CA LEU A 284 21.80 -19.38 -8.74
C LEU A 284 22.39 -20.43 -7.80
N ASP A 285 21.99 -21.68 -7.97
CA ASP A 285 22.50 -22.78 -7.14
C ASP A 285 23.89 -23.23 -7.59
N LEU A 286 24.91 -22.48 -7.19
CA LEU A 286 26.30 -22.72 -7.58
C LEU A 286 26.82 -24.08 -7.08
N GLU A 287 26.28 -24.61 -5.98
CA GLU A 287 26.67 -25.92 -5.45
C GLU A 287 26.19 -27.03 -6.39
N MET A 288 24.91 -26.99 -6.79
CA MET A 288 24.36 -27.93 -7.76
C MET A 288 25.03 -27.80 -9.14
N MET A 289 25.31 -26.57 -9.58
CA MET A 289 26.07 -26.33 -10.82
C MET A 289 27.45 -26.99 -10.78
N GLU A 290 28.16 -26.90 -9.66
CA GLU A 290 29.47 -27.53 -9.47
C GLU A 290 29.39 -29.05 -9.52
N MET A 291 28.32 -29.64 -8.99
CA MET A 291 28.08 -31.09 -9.02
C MET A 291 27.81 -31.62 -10.42
N ILE A 292 27.10 -30.84 -11.26
CA ILE A 292 26.79 -31.25 -12.64
C ILE A 292 28.04 -31.13 -13.51
N ILE A 293 28.70 -29.97 -13.46
CA ILE A 293 29.97 -29.79 -14.14
C ILE A 293 30.87 -28.90 -13.29
N PRO A 294 32.05 -29.37 -12.85
CA PRO A 294 32.97 -28.56 -12.05
C PRO A 294 33.34 -27.27 -12.77
N ALA A 295 33.42 -26.16 -12.03
CA ALA A 295 33.81 -24.88 -12.59
C ALA A 295 35.27 -24.93 -13.05
N LYS A 296 35.57 -24.27 -14.18
CA LYS A 296 36.96 -24.18 -14.63
C LYS A 296 37.77 -23.37 -13.62
N THR A 297 39.00 -23.82 -13.36
CA THR A 297 39.97 -23.09 -12.55
C THR A 297 41.16 -22.74 -13.43
N GLU A 298 41.39 -21.45 -13.65
CA GLU A 298 42.60 -20.97 -14.32
C GLU A 298 43.69 -20.72 -13.28
N ILE A 299 44.87 -21.30 -13.49
CA ILE A 299 46.06 -21.03 -12.67
C ILE A 299 46.98 -20.13 -13.50
N LYS A 300 47.22 -18.91 -13.00
CA LYS A 300 48.16 -17.96 -13.61
C LYS A 300 49.35 -17.75 -12.68
N GLU A 301 50.56 -17.80 -13.23
CA GLU A 301 51.75 -17.37 -12.50
C GLU A 301 51.76 -15.85 -12.42
N LYS A 302 51.92 -15.32 -11.21
CA LYS A 302 52.02 -13.90 -10.93
C LYS A 302 53.23 -13.64 -10.08
N VAL A 303 54.04 -12.66 -10.48
CA VAL A 303 55.19 -12.22 -9.68
C VAL A 303 54.69 -11.17 -8.70
N VAL A 304 54.75 -11.47 -7.41
CA VAL A 304 54.45 -10.52 -6.33
C VAL A 304 55.72 -10.35 -5.52
N ASN A 305 56.23 -9.12 -5.42
CA ASN A 305 57.48 -8.80 -4.70
C ASN A 305 58.72 -9.61 -5.14
N GLY A 306 58.81 -10.00 -6.42
CA GLY A 306 59.94 -10.77 -6.96
C GLY A 306 59.81 -12.30 -6.79
N GLU A 307 58.79 -12.79 -6.07
CA GLU A 307 58.51 -14.21 -5.93
C GLU A 307 57.41 -14.67 -6.89
N LYS A 308 57.58 -15.85 -7.49
CA LYS A 308 56.55 -16.48 -8.32
C LYS A 308 55.46 -17.07 -7.43
N THR A 309 54.29 -16.46 -7.46
CA THR A 309 53.07 -16.96 -6.80
C THR A 309 52.09 -17.50 -7.84
N LYS A 310 51.33 -18.54 -7.49
CA LYS A 310 50.26 -19.08 -8.34
C LYS A 310 48.93 -18.50 -7.87
N GLU A 311 48.26 -17.76 -8.74
CA GLU A 311 46.92 -17.23 -8.48
C GLU A 311 45.90 -18.12 -9.22
N SER A 312 45.04 -18.80 -8.45
CA SER A 312 43.94 -19.59 -9.01
C SER A 312 42.68 -18.72 -9.10
N THR A 313 42.13 -18.56 -10.29
CA THR A 313 40.85 -17.86 -10.50
C THR A 313 39.79 -18.86 -10.92
N LYS A 314 38.72 -18.95 -10.13
CA LYS A 314 37.55 -19.77 -10.46
C LYS A 314 36.70 -19.06 -11.53
N GLU A 315 36.13 -19.84 -12.44
CA GLU A 315 35.18 -19.39 -13.44
C GLU A 315 34.03 -18.58 -12.79
N LYS A 316 33.61 -17.50 -13.45
CA LYS A 316 32.52 -16.65 -12.95
C LYS A 316 31.17 -17.38 -13.07
N PRO A 317 30.22 -17.15 -12.15
CA PRO A 317 28.92 -17.83 -12.15
C PRO A 317 28.18 -17.84 -13.48
N LEU A 318 28.08 -16.70 -14.17
CA LEU A 318 27.38 -16.62 -15.46
C LEU A 318 28.11 -17.36 -16.60
N SER A 319 29.43 -17.50 -16.53
CA SER A 319 30.20 -18.31 -17.51
C SER A 319 30.00 -19.81 -17.24
N HIS A 320 29.95 -20.18 -15.96
CA HIS A 320 29.64 -21.55 -15.54
C HIS A 320 28.23 -21.96 -15.97
N LEU A 321 27.25 -21.08 -15.76
CA LEU A 321 25.87 -21.29 -16.24
C LEU A 321 25.82 -21.46 -17.77
N ASP A 322 26.49 -20.58 -18.54
CA ASP A 322 26.57 -20.67 -20.00
C ASP A 322 26.99 -22.07 -20.46
N ARG A 323 28.06 -22.59 -19.86
CA ARG A 323 28.60 -23.93 -20.15
C ARG A 323 27.67 -25.07 -19.72
N ILE A 324 26.93 -24.90 -18.63
CA ILE A 324 25.91 -25.87 -18.23
C ILE A 324 24.78 -25.88 -19.26
N LEU A 325 24.32 -24.73 -19.72
CA LEU A 325 23.28 -24.64 -20.75
C LEU A 325 23.74 -25.30 -22.06
N GLU A 326 24.98 -25.05 -22.49
CA GLU A 326 25.59 -25.73 -23.64
C GLU A 326 25.60 -27.26 -23.47
N THR A 327 25.98 -27.76 -22.29
CA THR A 327 26.05 -29.20 -22.00
C THR A 327 24.66 -29.84 -21.96
N LEU A 328 23.66 -29.11 -21.49
CA LEU A 328 22.26 -29.52 -21.49
C LEU A 328 21.58 -29.32 -22.86
N ASN A 329 22.32 -28.86 -23.88
CA ASN A 329 21.84 -28.55 -25.22
C ASN A 329 20.67 -27.56 -25.21
N ILE A 330 20.75 -26.56 -24.33
CA ILE A 330 19.81 -25.42 -24.25
C ILE A 330 20.47 -24.21 -24.90
N GLU A 331 19.79 -23.60 -25.85
CA GLU A 331 20.15 -22.31 -26.46
C GLU A 331 19.97 -21.17 -25.45
N GLY A 332 20.97 -20.98 -24.59
CA GLY A 332 20.97 -20.02 -23.49
C GLY A 332 21.47 -18.61 -23.82
N TYR A 333 21.94 -18.37 -25.05
CA TYR A 333 22.67 -17.14 -25.41
C TYR A 333 21.93 -15.86 -25.01
N ASN A 334 20.63 -15.74 -25.36
CA ASN A 334 19.83 -14.56 -25.04
C ASN A 334 19.65 -14.37 -23.53
N PHE A 335 19.51 -15.47 -22.78
CA PHE A 335 19.40 -15.43 -21.32
C PHE A 335 20.71 -14.98 -20.68
N ILE A 336 21.84 -15.54 -21.10
CA ILE A 336 23.16 -15.14 -20.61
C ILE A 336 23.50 -13.69 -20.96
N VAL A 337 23.16 -13.22 -22.17
CA VAL A 337 23.32 -11.81 -22.56
C VAL A 337 22.48 -10.89 -21.68
N PHE A 338 21.23 -11.25 -21.42
CA PHE A 338 20.37 -10.50 -20.50
C PHE A 338 20.99 -10.43 -19.09
N LEU A 339 21.41 -11.56 -18.50
CA LEU A 339 22.01 -11.61 -17.17
C LEU A 339 23.31 -10.79 -17.08
N ARG A 340 24.17 -10.86 -18.11
CA ARG A 340 25.41 -10.08 -18.15
C ARG A 340 25.15 -8.57 -18.17
N ASN A 341 24.19 -8.11 -18.98
CA ASN A 341 23.82 -6.69 -19.00
C ASN A 341 23.14 -6.28 -17.68
N LEU A 342 22.28 -7.13 -17.11
CA LEU A 342 21.66 -6.88 -15.81
C LEU A 342 22.72 -6.73 -14.70
N GLN A 343 23.75 -7.59 -14.69
CA GLN A 343 24.86 -7.49 -13.74
C GLN A 343 25.65 -6.18 -13.91
N SER A 344 25.93 -5.77 -15.14
CA SER A 344 26.60 -4.50 -15.43
C SER A 344 25.78 -3.30 -14.98
N LEU A 345 24.46 -3.33 -15.23
CA LEU A 345 23.53 -2.29 -14.78
C LEU A 345 23.47 -2.22 -13.26
N ARG A 346 23.32 -3.37 -12.59
CA ARG A 346 23.36 -3.47 -11.11
C ARG A 346 24.66 -2.91 -10.54
N SER A 347 25.79 -3.30 -11.12
CA SER A 347 27.11 -2.83 -10.67
C SER A 347 27.22 -1.31 -10.77
N TYR A 348 26.68 -0.71 -11.83
CA TYR A 348 26.58 0.74 -11.91
C TYR A 348 25.65 1.33 -10.85
N MET A 349 24.46 0.77 -10.65
CA MET A 349 23.46 1.39 -9.75
C MET A 349 23.79 1.26 -8.26
N LEU A 350 24.44 0.17 -7.83
CA LEU A 350 24.69 -0.14 -6.41
C LEU A 350 26.12 0.15 -5.93
N HIS A 351 27.05 0.48 -6.82
CA HIS A 351 28.43 0.77 -6.44
C HIS A 351 28.87 2.17 -6.85
N ARG A 352 29.93 2.66 -6.18
CA ARG A 352 30.57 3.91 -6.56
C ARG A 352 31.27 3.73 -7.91
N ASN A 353 30.90 4.57 -8.88
CA ASN A 353 31.49 4.51 -10.22
C ASN A 353 32.50 5.63 -10.47
N SER A 354 33.43 5.37 -11.39
CA SER A 354 34.27 6.39 -12.01
C SER A 354 33.43 7.38 -12.82
N LYS A 355 33.94 8.61 -13.02
CA LYS A 355 33.28 9.63 -13.87
C LYS A 355 33.02 9.15 -15.31
N LYS A 356 33.90 8.30 -15.84
CA LYS A 356 33.75 7.70 -17.18
C LYS A 356 33.11 6.31 -17.04
N LEU A 357 32.04 6.05 -17.78
CA LEU A 357 31.48 4.71 -17.92
C LEU A 357 32.47 3.81 -18.65
N ASP A 358 32.72 2.63 -18.08
CA ASP A 358 33.39 1.54 -18.77
C ASP A 358 32.51 0.96 -19.89
N LYS A 359 33.12 0.15 -20.76
CA LYS A 359 32.48 -0.40 -21.96
C LYS A 359 31.26 -1.27 -21.61
N ASP A 360 31.33 -2.03 -20.53
CA ASP A 360 30.28 -2.97 -20.14
C ASP A 360 29.04 -2.22 -19.62
N LYS A 361 29.24 -1.13 -18.87
CA LYS A 361 28.15 -0.27 -18.41
C LYS A 361 27.50 0.49 -19.55
N LYS A 362 28.28 1.01 -20.50
CA LYS A 362 27.71 1.64 -21.72
C LYS A 362 26.83 0.68 -22.51
N ARG A 363 27.32 -0.54 -22.72
CA ARG A 363 26.54 -1.59 -23.38
C ARG A 363 25.25 -1.90 -22.62
N ALA A 364 25.29 -1.98 -21.29
CA ALA A 364 24.09 -2.22 -20.50
C ALA A 364 23.08 -1.05 -20.60
N PHE A 365 23.56 0.19 -20.66
CA PHE A 365 22.71 1.37 -20.86
C PHE A 365 22.03 1.31 -22.22
N GLU A 366 22.78 1.05 -23.29
CA GLU A 366 22.22 0.89 -24.64
C GLU A 366 21.23 -0.28 -24.71
N TYR A 367 21.55 -1.41 -24.06
CA TYR A 367 20.73 -2.61 -24.07
C TYR A 367 19.36 -2.41 -23.39
N PHE A 368 19.32 -1.69 -22.27
CA PHE A 368 18.07 -1.38 -21.55
C PHE A 368 17.45 -0.03 -21.92
N GLY A 369 18.15 0.77 -22.73
CA GLY A 369 17.76 2.11 -23.13
C GLY A 369 17.84 3.14 -22.02
N LEU A 370 18.78 3.05 -21.07
CA LEU A 370 18.94 4.04 -20.00
C LEU A 370 19.74 5.26 -20.47
N ASN A 371 19.14 6.45 -20.34
CA ASN A 371 19.83 7.72 -20.65
C ASN A 371 20.90 8.02 -19.60
N GLU A 372 21.98 8.71 -20.00
CA GLU A 372 23.06 9.11 -19.07
C GLU A 372 22.55 10.01 -17.93
N ASP A 373 21.53 10.83 -18.20
CA ASP A 373 20.87 11.70 -17.22
C ASP A 373 19.81 10.99 -16.35
N LYS A 374 19.52 9.71 -16.65
CA LYS A 374 18.60 8.82 -15.92
C LYS A 374 17.13 9.27 -15.94
N SER A 375 16.81 10.19 -16.86
CA SER A 375 15.49 10.83 -16.98
C SER A 375 14.38 9.90 -17.45
N ASN A 376 14.69 8.68 -17.88
CA ASN A 376 13.74 7.76 -18.50
C ASN A 376 13.56 6.44 -17.74
N SER A 377 13.73 6.48 -16.41
CA SER A 377 13.69 5.31 -15.53
C SER A 377 12.40 4.49 -15.63
N GLN A 378 11.26 5.14 -15.93
CA GLN A 378 9.99 4.44 -16.18
C GLN A 378 10.09 3.51 -17.39
N SER A 379 10.53 4.05 -18.53
CA SER A 379 10.70 3.30 -19.77
C SER A 379 11.70 2.15 -19.60
N VAL A 380 12.81 2.42 -18.91
CA VAL A 380 13.84 1.40 -18.62
C VAL A 380 13.28 0.26 -17.77
N SER A 381 12.40 0.53 -16.80
CA SER A 381 11.76 -0.53 -16.00
C SER A 381 10.96 -1.51 -16.86
N ASN A 382 10.22 -0.99 -17.85
CA ASN A 382 9.47 -1.80 -18.81
C ASN A 382 10.43 -2.60 -19.71
N ASN A 383 11.49 -1.97 -20.22
CA ASN A 383 12.47 -2.65 -21.07
C ASN A 383 13.18 -3.79 -20.35
N VAL A 384 13.61 -3.58 -19.10
CA VAL A 384 14.29 -4.61 -18.28
C VAL A 384 13.37 -5.82 -18.09
N LEU A 385 12.10 -5.60 -17.74
CA LEU A 385 11.12 -6.68 -17.56
C LEU A 385 10.76 -7.36 -18.89
N SER A 386 10.57 -6.60 -19.97
CA SER A 386 10.26 -7.11 -21.31
C SER A 386 11.37 -8.00 -21.87
N LEU A 387 12.62 -7.54 -21.78
CA LEU A 387 13.78 -8.32 -22.23
C LEU A 387 13.99 -9.56 -21.34
N GLY A 388 13.80 -9.42 -20.03
CA GLY A 388 13.85 -10.55 -19.10
C GLY A 388 12.78 -11.59 -19.40
N ALA A 389 11.54 -11.17 -19.61
CA ALA A 389 10.41 -12.03 -19.98
C ALA A 389 10.68 -12.77 -21.30
N THR A 390 11.20 -12.06 -22.30
CA THR A 390 11.57 -12.65 -23.60
C THR A 390 12.66 -13.71 -23.43
N ALA A 391 13.71 -13.39 -22.66
CA ALA A 391 14.81 -14.31 -22.40
C ALA A 391 14.36 -15.57 -21.66
N ILE A 392 13.52 -15.42 -20.63
CA ILE A 392 12.94 -16.54 -19.86
C ILE A 392 12.00 -17.37 -20.74
N SER A 393 11.15 -16.72 -21.55
CA SER A 393 10.25 -17.42 -22.48
C SER A 393 11.01 -18.31 -23.47
N ASN A 394 12.16 -17.86 -23.97
CA ASN A 394 13.02 -18.67 -24.84
C ASN A 394 13.58 -19.90 -24.12
N MET A 395 13.88 -19.80 -22.82
CA MET A 395 14.29 -20.95 -22.01
C MET A 395 13.13 -21.93 -21.81
N ILE A 396 11.94 -21.44 -21.46
CA ILE A 396 10.73 -22.25 -21.23
C ILE A 396 10.34 -23.11 -22.44
N LYS A 397 10.54 -22.60 -23.66
CA LYS A 397 10.23 -23.33 -24.91
C LYS A 397 11.11 -24.57 -25.12
N GLN A 398 12.26 -24.63 -24.43
CA GLN A 398 13.24 -25.70 -24.54
C GLN A 398 13.19 -26.69 -23.36
N LEU A 399 12.43 -26.34 -22.32
CA LEU A 399 12.14 -27.20 -21.16
C LEU A 399 10.88 -28.01 -21.40
#